data_AF-A0A914UYZ4-F1
#
_entry.id   AF-A0A914UYZ4-F1
#
_cell.length_a   1.000
_cell.length_b   1.000
_cell.length_c   1.000
_cell.angle_alpha   90.00
_cell.angle_beta   90.00
_cell.angle_gamma   90.00
#
_symmetry.space_group_name_H-M   'P 1'
#
loop_
_entity.id
_entity.type
_entity.pdbx_description
1 polymer ?
#
loop_
_entity_poly.entity_id
_entity_poly.type
_entity_poly.pdbx_seq_one_letter_code
_entity_poly.pdbx_strand_id
1 'polypeptide(L)'
;MKVLLILAAIVAACRSESLSMPVDPDLFPVSFIGDGPNAGSTVCIDAALNHCQSSFNAYLNITGVADWSSPGILSNALDTYFLSGVPGLLQVCNARTLFYQCLGSSYSSCINRLYFIEKGYSQQASYGYVQIMKELEFTCGGGLMQAVQSWGCILNVRQNFKSTFSTCVSNFNNTITQNPNALCQAAQDLTNCFRFPYIVTCGGAVGWWACERVRIAFELGTQCQSLQCNINSRSAKDEEEKELPENSEKKPVHPMDIHALPIPESLFEEYQRMANKIPISDEEMKLAGGHQ
;
A
#
# COMPACT_ATOMS: atom_id res chain seq x y z
N MET A 1 -17.40 -51.70 -4.08
CA MET A 1 -16.40 -50.65 -3.76
C MET A 1 -16.23 -49.72 -4.96
N LYS A 2 -17.15 -48.75 -5.12
CA LYS A 2 -17.09 -47.69 -6.14
C LYS A 2 -17.73 -46.42 -5.58
N VAL A 3 -17.26 -45.97 -4.42
CA VAL A 3 -17.71 -44.72 -3.77
C VAL A 3 -16.53 -44.18 -2.97
N LEU A 4 -15.46 -43.72 -3.63
CA LEU A 4 -14.33 -43.06 -2.94
C LEU A 4 -13.33 -42.38 -3.90
N LEU A 5 -13.77 -41.69 -4.96
CA LEU A 5 -12.84 -40.94 -5.84
C LEU A 5 -13.47 -39.66 -6.43
N ILE A 6 -14.30 -38.93 -5.67
CA ILE A 6 -14.73 -37.57 -6.07
C ILE A 6 -14.76 -36.66 -4.84
N LEU A 7 -13.60 -36.43 -4.21
CA LEU A 7 -13.42 -35.39 -3.19
C LEU A 7 -12.02 -34.75 -3.29
N ALA A 8 -11.43 -34.69 -4.49
CA ALA A 8 -10.11 -34.09 -4.72
C ALA A 8 -10.10 -33.10 -5.90
N ALA A 9 -11.21 -32.40 -6.16
CA ALA A 9 -11.29 -31.45 -7.27
C ALA A 9 -12.10 -30.17 -6.98
N ILE A 10 -12.16 -29.72 -5.72
CA ILE A 10 -12.60 -28.36 -5.36
C ILE A 10 -11.71 -27.81 -4.23
N VAL A 11 -10.40 -27.75 -4.46
CA VAL A 11 -9.47 -26.85 -3.74
C VAL A 11 -8.52 -26.22 -4.76
N ALA A 12 -9.07 -25.76 -5.88
CA ALA A 12 -8.35 -24.97 -6.86
C ALA A 12 -9.14 -23.67 -7.05
N ALA A 13 -8.47 -22.55 -6.79
CA ALA A 13 -8.95 -21.18 -6.98
C ALA A 13 -9.94 -20.64 -5.92
N CYS A 14 -9.61 -20.76 -4.64
CA CYS A 14 -9.81 -19.61 -3.76
C CYS A 14 -8.41 -19.06 -3.44
N ARG A 15 -7.72 -18.54 -4.47
CA ARG A 15 -6.53 -17.73 -4.23
C ARG A 15 -7.06 -16.51 -3.50
N SER A 16 -6.63 -16.33 -2.25
CA SER A 16 -6.65 -15.02 -1.63
C SER A 16 -5.83 -14.12 -2.55
N GLU A 17 -6.49 -13.45 -3.50
CA GLU A 17 -5.93 -12.30 -4.17
C GLU A 17 -5.71 -11.29 -3.06
N SER A 18 -4.47 -11.29 -2.60
CA SER A 18 -3.96 -10.33 -1.66
C SER A 18 -3.98 -8.96 -2.28
N LEU A 19 -3.99 -7.91 -1.46
CA LEU A 19 -3.89 -6.54 -1.98
C LEU A 19 -2.56 -6.22 -2.66
N SER A 20 -1.59 -7.14 -2.64
CA SER A 20 -0.49 -7.15 -3.61
C SER A 20 -1.05 -7.54 -4.97
N MET A 21 -1.65 -6.56 -5.61
CA MET A 21 -2.13 -6.75 -6.95
C MET A 21 -0.93 -7.08 -7.84
N PRO A 22 -1.02 -8.13 -8.67
CA PRO A 22 0.06 -8.44 -9.58
C PRO A 22 0.14 -7.30 -10.59
N VAL A 23 1.06 -6.37 -10.34
CA VAL A 23 1.62 -5.54 -11.38
C VAL A 23 2.22 -6.48 -12.42
N ASP A 24 1.88 -6.26 -13.70
CA ASP A 24 2.47 -7.03 -14.77
C ASP A 24 3.96 -6.65 -14.85
N PRO A 25 4.85 -7.63 -14.67
CA PRO A 25 6.28 -7.38 -14.62
C PRO A 25 6.89 -6.98 -15.95
N ASP A 26 6.27 -7.22 -17.11
CA ASP A 26 6.89 -6.90 -18.40
C ASP A 26 6.70 -5.42 -18.81
N LEU A 27 6.09 -4.65 -17.91
CA LEU A 27 5.33 -3.47 -18.26
C LEU A 27 5.91 -2.16 -17.70
N PHE A 28 6.90 -2.29 -16.81
CA PHE A 28 7.75 -1.17 -16.41
C PHE A 28 9.17 -1.40 -16.91
N PRO A 29 9.48 -1.17 -18.19
CA PRO A 29 10.86 -1.23 -18.65
C PRO A 29 11.76 -0.40 -17.72
N VAL A 30 13.01 -0.83 -17.55
CA VAL A 30 14.03 -0.23 -16.66
C VAL A 30 14.13 1.30 -16.80
N SER A 31 13.70 1.86 -17.94
CA SER A 31 13.54 3.29 -18.20
C SER A 31 12.49 4.04 -17.37
N PHE A 32 11.52 3.33 -16.75
CA PHE A 32 10.56 3.89 -15.78
C PHE A 32 11.07 3.82 -14.34
N ILE A 33 12.36 3.58 -14.14
CA ILE A 33 12.93 3.67 -12.81
C ILE A 33 13.38 5.10 -12.62
N GLY A 34 12.38 5.95 -12.33
CA GLY A 34 12.63 7.32 -11.93
C GLY A 34 13.24 7.28 -10.53
N ASP A 35 14.57 7.25 -10.46
CA ASP A 35 15.29 7.59 -9.24
C ASP A 35 14.75 8.94 -8.75
N GLY A 36 14.13 8.93 -7.58
CA GLY A 36 13.96 10.17 -6.84
C GLY A 36 15.35 10.80 -6.64
N PRO A 37 15.49 12.12 -6.73
CA PRO A 37 16.78 12.78 -6.59
C PRO A 37 17.17 12.70 -5.11
N ASN A 38 17.84 11.62 -4.70
CA ASN A 38 18.63 11.48 -3.47
C ASN A 38 19.30 10.09 -3.45
N ALA A 39 20.12 9.79 -4.45
CA ALA A 39 21.22 8.83 -4.28
C ALA A 39 22.32 9.48 -3.40
N GLY A 40 21.95 9.88 -2.18
CA GLY A 40 22.89 10.36 -1.19
C GLY A 40 23.62 9.17 -0.59
N SER A 41 24.72 8.73 -1.22
CA SER A 41 25.84 7.93 -0.69
C SER A 41 25.57 6.67 0.15
N THR A 42 24.32 6.29 0.41
CA THR A 42 23.99 5.20 1.35
C THR A 42 23.67 3.98 0.52
N VAL A 43 24.57 3.01 0.54
CA VAL A 43 24.42 1.72 -0.15
C VAL A 43 23.50 0.84 0.70
N CYS A 44 22.64 0.03 0.07
CA CYS A 44 21.89 -0.98 0.82
C CYS A 44 22.86 -2.04 1.39
N ILE A 45 22.78 -2.28 2.70
CA ILE A 45 23.59 -3.30 3.37
C ILE A 45 22.80 -4.61 3.40
N ASP A 46 23.15 -5.56 2.53
CA ASP A 46 22.44 -6.86 2.39
C ASP A 46 22.23 -7.58 3.74
N ALA A 47 23.25 -7.59 4.60
CA ALA A 47 23.17 -8.23 5.92
C ALA A 47 22.11 -7.56 6.82
N ALA A 48 22.04 -6.22 6.79
CA ALA A 48 21.02 -5.48 7.52
C ALA A 48 19.63 -5.74 6.94
N LEU A 49 19.47 -5.73 5.61
CA LEU A 49 18.19 -6.03 4.98
C LEU A 49 17.66 -7.42 5.33
N ASN A 50 18.51 -8.45 5.25
CA ASN A 50 18.13 -9.82 5.65
C ASN A 50 17.74 -9.89 7.13
N HIS A 51 18.54 -9.28 8.01
CA HIS A 51 18.25 -9.25 9.44
C HIS A 51 16.93 -8.53 9.73
N CYS A 52 16.73 -7.33 9.20
CA CYS A 52 15.53 -6.54 9.42
C CYS A 52 14.27 -7.24 8.86
N GLN A 53 14.36 -7.86 7.68
CA GLN A 53 13.25 -8.65 7.13
C GLN A 53 12.92 -9.86 8.01
N SER A 54 13.93 -10.57 8.52
CA SER A 54 13.73 -11.67 9.46
C SER A 54 13.06 -11.19 10.75
N SER A 55 13.49 -10.06 11.31
CA SER A 55 12.91 -9.46 12.51
C SER A 55 11.47 -9.00 12.28
N PHE A 56 11.15 -8.44 11.11
CA PHE A 56 9.77 -8.11 10.72
C PHE A 56 8.88 -9.36 10.69
N ASN A 57 9.34 -10.43 10.04
CA ASN A 57 8.62 -11.68 9.96
C ASN A 57 8.43 -12.32 11.34
N ALA A 58 9.48 -12.32 12.17
CA ALA A 58 9.41 -12.84 13.53
C ALA A 58 8.42 -12.06 14.41
N TYR A 59 8.41 -10.72 14.31
CA TYR A 59 7.49 -9.88 15.06
C TYR A 59 6.01 -10.20 14.73
N LEU A 60 5.71 -10.46 13.47
CA LEU A 60 4.39 -10.85 12.98
C LEU A 60 4.18 -12.37 12.93
N ASN A 61 5.03 -13.17 13.60
CA ASN A 61 4.96 -14.63 13.57
C ASN A 61 4.75 -15.23 12.16
N ILE A 62 5.26 -14.57 11.12
CA ILE A 62 5.11 -15.00 9.73
C ILE A 62 6.08 -16.14 9.50
N THR A 63 5.54 -17.28 9.06
CA THR A 63 6.32 -18.46 8.74
C THR A 63 6.57 -18.56 7.23
N GLY A 64 7.73 -19.11 6.86
CA GLY A 64 8.14 -19.25 5.46
C GLY A 64 8.91 -18.06 4.89
N VAL A 65 9.16 -18.10 3.59
CA VAL A 65 9.95 -17.10 2.86
C VAL A 65 9.05 -15.92 2.50
N ALA A 66 8.71 -15.10 3.50
CA ALA A 66 7.91 -13.89 3.32
C ALA A 66 8.83 -12.66 3.11
N ASP A 67 9.49 -12.61 1.96
CA ASP A 67 10.47 -11.57 1.63
C ASP A 67 10.35 -11.17 0.14
N TRP A 68 11.34 -10.44 -0.37
CA TRP A 68 11.39 -9.98 -1.76
C TRP A 68 11.42 -11.09 -2.80
N SER A 69 11.83 -12.32 -2.45
CA SER A 69 11.80 -13.45 -3.37
C SER A 69 10.38 -13.98 -3.58
N SER A 70 9.48 -13.76 -2.61
CA SER A 70 8.12 -14.29 -2.61
C SER A 70 7.14 -13.28 -2.00
N PRO A 71 6.94 -12.10 -2.63
CA PRO A 71 6.07 -11.06 -2.10
C PRO A 71 4.60 -11.50 -1.94
N GLY A 72 4.16 -12.51 -2.70
CA GLY A 72 2.85 -13.12 -2.54
C GLY A 72 2.66 -13.84 -1.20
N ILE A 73 3.71 -14.42 -0.62
CA ILE A 73 3.63 -15.04 0.71
C ILE A 73 3.51 -13.94 1.76
N LEU A 74 4.34 -12.89 1.64
CA LEU A 74 4.29 -11.72 2.53
C LEU A 74 2.92 -11.06 2.52
N SER A 75 2.35 -10.77 1.35
CA SER A 75 1.05 -10.12 1.24
C SER A 75 -0.09 -10.94 1.84
N ASN A 76 -0.11 -12.26 1.58
CA ASN A 76 -1.10 -13.16 2.16
C ASN A 76 -0.99 -13.20 3.69
N ALA A 77 0.23 -13.21 4.23
CA ALA A 77 0.45 -13.16 5.67
C ALA A 77 -0.07 -11.84 6.27
N LEU A 78 0.23 -10.70 5.66
CA LEU A 78 -0.25 -9.39 6.09
C LEU A 78 -1.78 -9.27 6.03
N ASP A 79 -2.42 -9.87 5.03
CA ASP A 79 -3.88 -9.88 4.93
C ASP A 79 -4.54 -10.58 6.13
N THR A 80 -3.93 -11.62 6.71
CA THR A 80 -4.47 -12.26 7.93
C THR A 80 -4.56 -11.28 9.11
N TYR A 81 -3.57 -10.39 9.24
CA TYR A 81 -3.58 -9.32 10.23
C TYR A 81 -4.64 -8.28 9.91
N PHE A 82 -4.73 -7.83 8.65
CA PHE A 82 -5.70 -6.84 8.24
C PHE A 82 -7.15 -7.28 8.48
N LEU A 83 -7.46 -8.56 8.32
CA LEU A 83 -8.77 -9.13 8.62
C LEU A 83 -9.16 -9.06 10.10
N SER A 84 -8.19 -8.89 11.01
CA SER A 84 -8.42 -8.75 12.46
C SER A 84 -8.84 -7.32 12.87
N GLY A 85 -9.12 -6.45 11.90
CA GLY A 85 -9.57 -5.09 12.14
C GLY A 85 -8.43 -4.11 12.47
N VAL A 86 -8.77 -3.02 13.15
CA VAL A 86 -7.79 -1.99 13.57
C VAL A 86 -6.64 -2.56 14.42
N PRO A 87 -6.86 -3.49 15.38
CA PRO A 87 -5.75 -4.07 16.13
C PRO A 87 -4.70 -4.73 15.24
N GLY A 88 -5.12 -5.52 14.25
CA GLY A 88 -4.20 -6.16 13.31
C GLY A 88 -3.50 -5.17 12.37
N LEU A 89 -4.20 -4.12 11.93
CA LEU A 89 -3.57 -2.99 11.23
C LEU A 89 -2.45 -2.36 12.06
N LEU A 90 -2.71 -2.05 13.33
CA LEU A 90 -1.72 -1.43 14.21
C LEU A 90 -0.52 -2.34 14.50
N GLN A 91 -0.74 -3.66 14.60
CA GLN A 91 0.35 -4.64 14.73
C GLN A 91 1.28 -4.60 13.52
N VAL A 92 0.73 -4.62 12.30
CA VAL A 92 1.52 -4.51 11.07
C VAL A 92 2.27 -3.17 11.01
N CYS A 93 1.62 -2.08 11.43
CA CYS A 93 2.25 -0.77 11.46
C CYS A 93 3.40 -0.66 12.47
N ASN A 94 3.29 -1.34 13.62
CA ASN A 94 4.39 -1.42 14.55
C ASN A 94 5.57 -2.20 13.95
N ALA A 95 5.29 -3.37 13.36
CA ALA A 95 6.31 -4.16 12.67
C ALA A 95 7.03 -3.37 11.58
N ARG A 96 6.29 -2.63 10.74
CA ARG A 96 6.88 -1.76 9.70
C ARG A 96 7.74 -0.66 10.29
N THR A 97 7.32 -0.07 11.41
CA THR A 97 8.09 0.97 12.10
C THR A 97 9.42 0.42 12.59
N LEU A 98 9.41 -0.76 13.22
CA LEU A 98 10.63 -1.46 13.66
C LEU A 98 11.53 -1.83 12.48
N PHE A 99 10.94 -2.29 11.37
CA PHE A 99 11.69 -2.57 10.14
C PHE A 99 12.39 -1.34 9.58
N TYR A 100 11.67 -0.20 9.51
CA TYR A 100 12.24 1.07 9.08
C TYR A 100 13.38 1.53 10.00
N GLN A 101 13.20 1.44 11.32
CA GLN A 101 14.22 1.79 12.30
C GLN A 101 15.45 0.89 12.21
N CYS A 102 15.25 -0.42 12.01
CA CYS A 102 16.32 -1.39 11.86
C CYS A 102 17.22 -1.09 10.64
N LEU A 103 16.63 -0.69 9.51
CA LEU A 103 17.38 -0.29 8.31
C LEU A 103 18.00 1.10 8.42
N GLY A 104 17.39 2.00 9.19
CA GLY A 104 17.86 3.37 9.39
C GLY A 104 18.06 4.11 8.06
N SER A 105 19.24 4.69 7.87
CA SER A 105 19.60 5.44 6.66
C SER A 105 19.64 4.59 5.39
N SER A 106 19.76 3.26 5.50
CA SER A 106 19.79 2.36 4.35
C SER A 106 18.40 2.07 3.78
N TYR A 107 17.32 2.50 4.45
CA TYR A 107 15.96 2.15 4.08
C TYR A 107 15.60 2.50 2.62
N SER A 108 15.86 3.73 2.19
CA SER A 108 15.52 4.18 0.83
C SER A 108 16.30 3.44 -0.25
N SER A 109 17.52 3.02 0.05
CA SER A 109 18.38 2.29 -0.88
C SER A 109 18.04 0.80 -0.93
N CYS A 110 17.57 0.23 0.18
CA CYS A 110 17.14 -1.17 0.24
C CYS A 110 15.71 -1.38 -0.25
N ILE A 111 14.79 -0.45 0.04
CA ILE A 111 13.40 -0.49 -0.45
C ILE A 111 13.33 0.26 -1.78
N ASN A 112 14.01 -0.33 -2.76
CA ASN A 112 14.17 0.20 -4.11
C ASN A 112 14.05 -0.94 -5.13
N ARG A 113 13.28 -0.71 -6.20
CA ARG A 113 13.02 -1.74 -7.23
C ARG A 113 14.28 -2.13 -8.00
N LEU A 114 15.15 -1.17 -8.34
CA LEU A 114 16.42 -1.41 -9.02
C LEU A 114 17.31 -2.33 -8.20
N TYR A 115 17.41 -2.07 -6.90
CA TYR A 115 18.29 -2.85 -6.03
C TYR A 115 18.00 -4.37 -6.17
N PHE A 116 16.72 -4.78 -6.15
CA PHE A 116 16.36 -6.19 -6.32
C PHE A 116 16.56 -6.70 -7.76
N ILE A 117 16.30 -5.87 -8.78
CA ILE A 117 16.55 -6.23 -10.18
C ILE A 117 18.04 -6.48 -10.44
N GLU A 118 18.92 -5.60 -9.93
CA GLU A 118 20.37 -5.72 -10.03
C GLU A 118 20.91 -6.97 -9.30
N LYS A 119 20.21 -7.42 -8.26
CA LYS A 119 20.48 -8.69 -7.55
C LYS A 119 19.96 -9.93 -8.30
N GLY A 120 19.30 -9.76 -9.44
CA GLY A 120 18.83 -10.85 -10.29
C GLY A 120 17.43 -11.37 -9.96
N TYR A 121 16.65 -10.66 -9.14
CA TYR A 121 15.25 -11.02 -8.90
C TYR A 121 14.38 -10.63 -10.09
N SER A 122 13.33 -11.42 -10.34
CA SER A 122 12.35 -11.08 -11.38
C SER A 122 11.72 -9.73 -11.11
N GLN A 123 11.38 -9.01 -12.18
CA GLN A 123 10.72 -7.73 -12.07
C GLN A 123 9.42 -7.79 -11.25
N GLN A 124 8.67 -8.90 -11.36
CA GLN A 124 7.44 -9.11 -10.59
C GLN A 124 7.70 -9.15 -9.09
N ALA A 125 8.74 -9.87 -8.69
CA ALA A 125 9.12 -10.03 -7.30
C ALA A 125 9.61 -8.71 -6.72
N SER A 126 10.51 -8.03 -7.44
CA SER A 126 11.08 -6.73 -7.08
C SER A 126 10.00 -5.65 -6.91
N TYR A 127 9.08 -5.53 -7.88
CA TYR A 127 8.01 -4.55 -7.85
C TYR A 127 7.00 -4.88 -6.74
N GLY A 128 6.55 -6.14 -6.68
CA GLY A 128 5.57 -6.57 -5.69
C GLY A 128 6.03 -6.33 -4.26
N TYR A 129 7.29 -6.64 -3.95
CA TYR A 129 7.84 -6.42 -2.61
C TYR A 129 7.94 -4.94 -2.25
N VAL A 130 8.54 -4.11 -3.12
CA VAL A 130 8.69 -2.68 -2.86
C VAL A 130 7.31 -2.01 -2.76
N GLN A 131 6.36 -2.40 -3.61
CA GLN A 131 4.98 -1.90 -3.55
C GLN A 131 4.34 -2.19 -2.20
N ILE A 132 4.43 -3.43 -1.69
CA ILE A 132 3.92 -3.77 -0.35
C ILE A 132 4.54 -2.86 0.72
N MET A 133 5.87 -2.69 0.69
CA MET A 133 6.56 -1.89 1.71
C MET A 133 6.20 -0.39 1.63
N LYS A 134 6.01 0.15 0.42
CA LYS A 134 5.53 1.53 0.19
C LYS A 134 4.07 1.72 0.59
N GLU A 135 3.20 0.74 0.35
CA GLU A 135 1.81 0.75 0.84
C GLU A 135 1.76 0.78 2.37
N LEU A 136 2.58 -0.05 3.02
CA LEU A 136 2.70 -0.05 4.48
C LEU A 136 3.26 1.27 5.01
N GLU A 137 4.27 1.84 4.33
CA GLU A 137 4.81 3.17 4.67
C GLU A 137 3.72 4.25 4.70
N PHE A 138 2.93 4.35 3.64
CA PHE A 138 1.84 5.32 3.60
C PHE A 138 0.76 5.00 4.64
N THR A 139 0.28 3.76 4.64
CA THR A 139 -0.83 3.34 5.50
C THR A 139 -0.53 3.50 6.98
N CYS A 140 0.72 3.29 7.39
CA CYS A 140 1.17 3.41 8.77
C CYS A 140 1.74 4.78 9.13
N GLY A 141 1.92 5.66 8.14
CA GLY A 141 2.33 7.04 8.31
C GLY A 141 1.20 8.00 7.93
N GLY A 142 1.36 8.69 6.80
CA GLY A 142 0.44 9.77 6.37
C GLY A 142 -1.01 9.36 6.16
N GLY A 143 -1.30 8.06 5.98
CA GLY A 143 -2.65 7.51 5.84
C GLY A 143 -3.23 6.85 7.09
N LEU A 144 -2.49 6.81 8.21
CA LEU A 144 -2.89 6.02 9.38
C LEU A 144 -4.22 6.50 9.98
N MET A 145 -4.41 7.81 10.10
CA MET A 145 -5.61 8.37 10.71
C MET A 145 -6.89 7.97 9.96
N GLN A 146 -6.88 8.06 8.62
CA GLN A 146 -7.99 7.65 7.77
C GLN A 146 -8.18 6.13 7.83
N ALA A 147 -7.08 5.37 7.88
CA ALA A 147 -7.13 3.91 7.98
C ALA A 147 -7.81 3.47 9.29
N VAL A 148 -7.36 3.94 10.46
CA VAL A 148 -7.92 3.51 11.75
C VAL A 148 -9.37 3.93 11.95
N GLN A 149 -9.76 5.11 11.49
CA GLN A 149 -11.12 5.63 11.64
C GLN A 149 -12.14 4.87 10.78
N SER A 150 -11.71 4.33 9.64
CA SER A 150 -12.62 3.75 8.64
C SER A 150 -12.25 2.32 8.23
N TRP A 151 -11.43 1.61 9.03
CA TRP A 151 -10.84 0.34 8.62
C TRP A 151 -11.87 -0.72 8.24
N GLY A 152 -12.97 -0.83 9.01
CA GLY A 152 -14.05 -1.76 8.68
C GLY A 152 -14.65 -1.50 7.29
N CYS A 153 -14.86 -0.23 6.93
CA CYS A 153 -15.32 0.14 5.60
C CYS A 153 -14.26 -0.12 4.53
N ILE A 154 -13.00 0.22 4.81
CA ILE A 154 -11.86 -0.05 3.92
C ILE A 154 -11.74 -1.54 3.61
N LEU A 155 -11.83 -2.41 4.61
CA LEU A 155 -11.80 -3.86 4.47
C LEU A 155 -12.98 -4.37 3.63
N ASN A 156 -14.18 -3.86 3.89
CA ASN A 156 -15.36 -4.21 3.11
C ASN A 156 -15.17 -3.87 1.62
N VAL A 157 -14.65 -2.68 1.31
CA VAL A 157 -14.33 -2.30 -0.08
C VAL A 157 -13.25 -3.21 -0.67
N ARG A 158 -12.17 -3.49 0.08
CA ARG A 158 -11.09 -4.40 -0.33
C ARG A 158 -11.61 -5.80 -0.71
N GLN A 159 -12.58 -6.32 0.03
CA GLN A 159 -13.12 -7.66 -0.19
C GLN A 159 -14.10 -7.72 -1.36
N ASN A 160 -14.96 -6.70 -1.50
CA ASN A 160 -16.05 -6.73 -2.47
C ASN A 160 -15.68 -6.19 -3.86
N PHE A 161 -14.61 -5.39 -3.98
CA PHE A 161 -14.20 -4.75 -5.24
C PHE A 161 -12.90 -5.31 -5.83
N LYS A 162 -12.50 -6.53 -5.45
CA LYS A 162 -11.26 -7.17 -5.93
C LYS A 162 -11.15 -7.21 -7.46
N SER A 163 -12.22 -7.64 -8.14
CA SER A 163 -12.27 -7.70 -9.61
C SER A 163 -12.17 -6.32 -10.26
N THR A 164 -12.80 -5.30 -9.65
CA THR A 164 -12.67 -3.90 -10.09
C THR A 164 -11.23 -3.46 -10.01
N PHE A 165 -10.55 -3.70 -8.88
CA PHE A 165 -9.15 -3.32 -8.75
C PHE A 165 -8.28 -4.05 -9.76
N SER A 166 -8.43 -5.38 -9.91
CA SER A 166 -7.69 -6.16 -10.90
C SER A 166 -7.83 -5.58 -12.32
N THR A 167 -9.05 -5.16 -12.67
CA THR A 167 -9.34 -4.46 -13.93
C THR A 167 -8.63 -3.10 -14.02
N CYS A 168 -8.59 -2.32 -12.93
CA CYS A 168 -7.86 -1.04 -12.90
C CYS A 168 -6.37 -1.22 -13.25
N VAL A 169 -5.72 -2.21 -12.63
CA VAL A 169 -4.30 -2.52 -12.91
C VAL A 169 -4.11 -3.04 -14.32
N SER A 170 -4.98 -3.94 -14.80
CA SER A 170 -4.93 -4.43 -16.18
C SER A 170 -5.08 -3.30 -17.21
N ASN A 171 -5.99 -2.35 -16.98
CA ASN A 171 -6.17 -1.21 -17.88
C ASN A 171 -4.96 -0.27 -17.88
N PHE A 172 -4.39 0.02 -16.71
CA PHE A 172 -3.17 0.80 -16.58
C PHE A 172 -2.02 0.15 -17.38
N ASN A 173 -1.80 -1.14 -17.12
CA ASN A 173 -0.85 -1.99 -17.81
C ASN A 173 -1.05 -1.93 -19.33
N ASN A 174 -2.23 -2.29 -19.83
CA ASN A 174 -2.51 -2.26 -21.27
C ASN A 174 -2.25 -0.89 -21.91
N THR A 175 -2.58 0.20 -21.20
CA THR A 175 -2.38 1.57 -21.68
C THR A 175 -0.91 1.90 -21.85
N ILE A 176 -0.08 1.61 -20.85
CA ILE A 176 1.35 1.95 -20.92
C ILE A 176 2.15 0.97 -21.79
N THR A 177 1.70 -0.29 -22.00
CA THR A 177 2.27 -1.19 -23.02
C THR A 177 2.10 -0.60 -24.41
N GLN A 178 0.89 -0.14 -24.72
CA GLN A 178 0.53 0.36 -26.05
C GLN A 178 1.10 1.75 -26.30
N ASN A 179 1.15 2.59 -25.27
CA ASN A 179 1.66 3.95 -25.36
C ASN A 179 2.38 4.36 -24.06
N PRO A 180 3.70 4.13 -23.97
CA PRO A 180 4.53 4.56 -22.84
C PRO A 180 4.41 6.06 -22.50
N ASN A 181 4.16 6.92 -23.49
CA ASN A 181 3.99 8.36 -23.28
C ASN A 181 2.68 8.72 -22.56
N ALA A 182 1.73 7.80 -22.48
CA ALA A 182 0.48 7.98 -21.75
C ALA A 182 0.60 7.68 -20.24
N LEU A 183 1.81 7.43 -19.72
CA LEU A 183 2.05 7.04 -18.32
C LEU A 183 1.24 7.90 -17.33
N CYS A 184 1.36 9.23 -17.39
CA CYS A 184 0.71 10.08 -16.39
C CYS A 184 -0.81 10.14 -16.52
N GLN A 185 -1.33 9.98 -17.73
CA GLN A 185 -2.77 9.81 -17.93
C GLN A 185 -3.24 8.46 -17.38
N ALA A 186 -2.54 7.38 -17.70
CA ALA A 186 -2.84 6.04 -17.18
C ALA A 186 -2.75 6.01 -15.64
N ALA A 187 -1.77 6.68 -15.06
CA ALA A 187 -1.60 6.83 -13.61
C ALA A 187 -2.78 7.58 -12.96
N GLN A 188 -3.26 8.64 -13.60
CA GLN A 188 -4.47 9.36 -13.17
C GLN A 188 -5.71 8.46 -13.26
N ASP A 189 -5.83 7.67 -14.32
CA ASP A 189 -6.95 6.74 -14.50
C ASP A 189 -6.89 5.59 -13.47
N LEU A 190 -5.70 5.05 -13.20
CA LEU A 190 -5.47 4.03 -12.19
C LEU A 190 -5.87 4.52 -10.80
N THR A 191 -5.36 5.66 -10.39
CA THR A 191 -5.65 6.24 -9.06
C THR A 191 -7.14 6.58 -8.91
N ASN A 192 -7.80 7.09 -9.95
CA ASN A 192 -9.24 7.33 -9.95
C ASN A 192 -10.05 6.04 -9.88
N CYS A 193 -9.65 5.01 -10.64
CA CYS A 193 -10.31 3.71 -10.67
C CYS A 193 -10.29 3.04 -9.28
N PHE A 194 -9.16 3.11 -8.56
CA PHE A 194 -9.07 2.64 -7.18
C PHE A 194 -9.86 3.50 -6.22
N ARG A 195 -9.79 4.82 -6.37
CA ARG A 195 -10.44 5.77 -5.46
C ARG A 195 -11.96 5.66 -5.47
N PHE A 196 -12.57 5.40 -6.63
CA PHE A 196 -14.02 5.46 -6.79
C PHE A 196 -14.80 4.54 -5.83
N PRO A 197 -14.50 3.22 -5.72
CA PRO A 197 -15.16 2.34 -4.74
C PRO A 197 -15.08 2.85 -3.29
N TYR A 198 -13.97 3.48 -2.91
CA TYR A 198 -13.81 4.02 -1.56
C TYR A 198 -14.60 5.31 -1.34
N ILE A 199 -14.69 6.21 -2.33
CA ILE A 199 -15.54 7.41 -2.22
C ILE A 199 -16.99 7.00 -2.00
N VAL A 200 -17.52 6.12 -2.86
CA VAL A 200 -18.96 5.79 -2.85
C VAL A 200 -19.37 4.99 -1.62
N THR A 201 -18.44 4.24 -1.02
CA THR A 201 -18.73 3.39 0.14
C THR A 201 -18.35 4.03 1.47
N CYS A 202 -17.22 4.75 1.52
CA CYS A 202 -16.59 5.21 2.75
C CYS A 202 -16.41 6.74 2.83
N GLY A 203 -16.72 7.47 1.77
CA GLY A 203 -16.62 8.94 1.72
C GLY A 203 -15.27 9.47 1.21
N GLY A 204 -15.22 10.79 1.01
CA GLY A 204 -14.13 11.48 0.31
C GLY A 204 -12.75 11.31 0.97
N ALA A 205 -12.67 11.32 2.30
CA ALA A 205 -11.41 11.15 3.03
C ALA A 205 -10.76 9.76 2.79
N VAL A 206 -11.58 8.71 2.75
CA VAL A 206 -11.10 7.34 2.44
C VAL A 206 -10.81 7.18 0.95
N GLY A 207 -11.57 7.88 0.09
CA GLY A 207 -11.23 7.99 -1.33
C GLY A 207 -9.87 8.63 -1.57
N TRP A 208 -9.56 9.74 -0.89
CA TRP A 208 -8.24 10.36 -0.91
C TRP A 208 -7.16 9.38 -0.44
N TRP A 209 -7.39 8.71 0.69
CA TRP A 209 -6.47 7.71 1.23
C TRP A 209 -6.17 6.60 0.21
N ALA A 210 -7.20 6.08 -0.47
CA ALA A 210 -7.02 5.03 -1.48
C ALA A 210 -6.21 5.51 -2.69
N CYS A 211 -6.43 6.75 -3.13
CA CYS A 211 -5.66 7.35 -4.20
C CYS A 211 -4.19 7.53 -3.82
N GLU A 212 -3.90 8.11 -2.65
CA GLU A 212 -2.53 8.35 -2.19
C GLU A 212 -1.78 7.03 -1.97
N ARG A 213 -2.47 6.02 -1.42
CA ARG A 213 -1.93 4.67 -1.28
C ARG A 213 -1.42 4.16 -2.62
N VAL A 214 -2.23 4.23 -3.68
CA VAL A 214 -1.82 3.78 -5.03
C VAL A 214 -0.71 4.65 -5.61
N ARG A 215 -0.82 5.97 -5.49
CA ARG A 215 0.18 6.94 -5.98
C ARG A 215 1.57 6.65 -5.41
N ILE A 216 1.65 6.34 -4.12
CA ILE A 216 2.89 6.04 -3.41
C ILE A 216 3.38 4.62 -3.70
N ALA A 217 2.48 3.63 -3.66
CA ALA A 217 2.80 2.22 -3.92
C ALA A 217 3.43 2.02 -5.30
N PHE A 218 2.86 2.67 -6.31
CA PHE A 218 3.36 2.63 -7.68
C PHE A 218 4.47 3.65 -7.95
N GLU A 219 4.84 4.47 -6.97
CA GLU A 219 5.87 5.52 -7.08
C GLU A 219 5.58 6.54 -8.21
N LEU A 220 4.29 6.76 -8.51
CA LEU A 220 3.83 7.60 -9.62
C LEU A 220 4.11 9.09 -9.39
N GLY A 221 4.26 9.49 -8.12
CA GLY A 221 4.52 10.88 -7.75
C GLY A 221 5.86 11.43 -8.22
N THR A 222 6.89 10.58 -8.41
CA THR A 222 8.20 11.02 -8.91
C THR A 222 8.17 11.27 -10.41
N GLN A 223 7.31 10.56 -11.14
CA GLN A 223 7.22 10.60 -12.60
C GLN A 223 6.13 11.55 -13.11
N CYS A 224 5.07 11.72 -12.34
CA CYS A 224 3.90 12.49 -12.71
C CYS A 224 3.64 13.58 -11.66
N GLN A 225 4.37 14.70 -11.77
CA GLN A 225 4.33 15.79 -10.79
C GLN A 225 2.94 16.46 -10.66
N SER A 226 2.11 16.37 -11.69
CA SER A 226 0.73 16.88 -11.69
C SER A 226 -0.29 15.89 -11.09
N LEU A 227 0.11 14.64 -10.80
CA LEU A 227 -0.78 13.64 -10.23
C LEU A 227 -1.05 13.95 -8.76
N GLN A 228 -2.28 14.38 -8.48
CA GLN A 228 -2.71 14.75 -7.14
C GLN A 228 -3.97 14.00 -6.73
N CYS A 229 -4.00 13.53 -5.49
CA CYS A 229 -5.20 13.00 -4.88
C CYS A 229 -5.90 14.14 -4.14
N ASN A 230 -7.00 14.63 -4.69
CA ASN A 230 -7.84 15.63 -4.03
C ASN A 230 -8.96 14.95 -3.25
N ILE A 231 -9.38 15.54 -2.13
CA ILE A 231 -10.53 15.02 -1.35
C ILE A 231 -11.84 15.24 -2.13
N ASN A 232 -11.94 16.37 -2.84
CA ASN A 232 -13.19 16.85 -3.43
C ASN A 232 -13.39 16.54 -4.91
N SER A 233 -12.40 16.00 -5.62
CA SER A 233 -12.61 15.71 -7.04
C SER A 233 -13.47 14.45 -7.19
N ARG A 234 -14.79 14.60 -7.28
CA ARG A 234 -15.53 13.75 -8.22
C ARG A 234 -14.89 14.00 -9.59
N SER A 235 -14.74 12.95 -10.39
CA SER A 235 -14.08 13.01 -11.69
C SER A 235 -14.49 14.29 -12.43
N ALA A 236 -13.50 15.06 -12.91
CA ALA A 236 -13.71 16.27 -13.74
C ALA A 236 -14.42 15.99 -15.09
N LYS A 237 -15.07 14.83 -15.23
CA LYS A 237 -15.99 14.46 -16.30
C LYS A 237 -17.46 14.72 -15.93
N ASP A 238 -17.74 15.20 -14.71
CA ASP A 238 -19.10 15.45 -14.22
C ASP A 238 -19.45 16.96 -14.11
N GLU A 239 -18.55 17.87 -14.47
CA GLU A 239 -18.79 19.34 -14.40
C GLU A 239 -19.07 20.00 -15.76
N GLU A 240 -19.07 19.25 -16.86
CA GLU A 240 -19.47 19.76 -18.17
C GLU A 240 -20.85 19.19 -18.55
N GLU A 241 -21.90 19.91 -18.15
CA GLU A 241 -23.19 20.09 -18.82
C GLU A 241 -24.34 20.21 -17.82
N LYS A 242 -24.61 21.45 -17.40
CA LYS A 242 -25.96 22.02 -17.33
C LYS A 242 -25.89 23.52 -17.07
N GLU A 243 -25.75 24.27 -18.16
CA GLU A 243 -26.29 25.63 -18.19
C GLU A 243 -27.82 25.59 -18.29
N LEU A 244 -28.46 26.57 -17.62
CA LEU A 244 -29.86 27.05 -17.69
C LEU A 244 -30.92 26.43 -16.74
N PRO A 245 -31.90 27.23 -16.27
CA PRO A 245 -31.92 28.67 -16.03
C PRO A 245 -32.25 29.05 -14.58
N GLU A 246 -32.03 30.33 -14.33
CA GLU A 246 -32.40 31.12 -13.17
C GLU A 246 -33.84 30.84 -12.68
N ASN A 247 -34.00 30.80 -11.35
CA ASN A 247 -35.24 30.91 -10.57
C ASN A 247 -35.88 29.62 -10.01
N SER A 248 -35.42 29.18 -8.83
CA SER A 248 -36.29 28.66 -7.76
C SER A 248 -35.54 28.61 -6.42
N GLU A 249 -36.13 29.23 -5.41
CA GLU A 249 -35.80 29.26 -3.97
C GLU A 249 -34.58 28.47 -3.48
N LYS A 250 -33.55 29.21 -3.05
CA LYS A 250 -32.46 28.71 -2.21
C LYS A 250 -33.02 28.26 -0.86
N LYS A 251 -33.15 26.96 -0.64
CA LYS A 251 -33.15 26.39 0.71
C LYS A 251 -31.69 26.37 1.19
N PRO A 252 -31.35 26.98 2.34
CA PRO A 252 -29.97 27.02 2.81
C PRO A 252 -29.52 25.59 3.14
N VAL A 253 -28.55 25.09 2.38
CA VAL A 253 -27.73 23.96 2.80
C VAL A 253 -26.85 24.49 3.91
N HIS A 254 -27.12 24.07 5.14
CA HIS A 254 -26.27 24.35 6.28
C HIS A 254 -24.85 23.82 6.00
N PRO A 255 -23.79 24.58 6.35
CA PRO A 255 -22.45 24.05 6.36
C PRO A 255 -22.42 22.84 7.29
N MET A 256 -21.97 21.68 6.78
CA MET A 256 -21.58 20.57 7.64
C MET A 256 -20.32 20.99 8.36
N ASP A 257 -20.47 21.37 9.63
CA ASP A 257 -19.37 21.53 10.57
C ASP A 257 -18.58 20.22 10.62
N ILE A 258 -17.35 20.25 10.09
CA ILE A 258 -16.37 19.19 10.24
C ILE A 258 -15.83 19.29 11.66
N HIS A 259 -16.57 18.73 12.61
CA HIS A 259 -15.97 18.37 13.89
C HIS A 259 -15.02 17.19 13.63
N ALA A 260 -13.73 17.40 13.86
CA ALA A 260 -12.79 16.33 14.07
C ALA A 260 -13.38 15.44 15.19
N LEU A 261 -13.84 14.24 14.82
CA LEU A 261 -14.32 13.28 15.82
C LEU A 261 -13.13 12.92 16.70
N PRO A 262 -13.23 13.11 18.03
CA PRO A 262 -12.13 12.81 18.93
C PRO A 262 -11.78 11.32 18.83
N ILE A 263 -10.50 11.04 18.62
CA ILE A 263 -9.97 9.68 18.74
C ILE A 263 -10.29 9.21 20.16
N PRO A 264 -10.91 8.03 20.37
CA PRO A 264 -11.09 7.49 21.70
C PRO A 264 -9.72 7.41 22.39
N GLU A 265 -9.58 8.09 23.52
CA GLU A 265 -8.31 8.22 24.26
C GLU A 265 -7.69 6.84 24.56
N SER A 266 -8.52 5.81 24.73
CA SER A 266 -8.11 4.41 24.87
C SER A 266 -7.30 3.86 23.69
N LEU A 267 -7.63 4.21 22.44
CA LEU A 267 -6.90 3.77 21.25
C LEU A 267 -5.56 4.50 21.11
N PHE A 268 -5.52 5.77 21.50
CA PHE A 268 -4.29 6.56 21.52
C PHE A 268 -3.34 6.08 22.62
N GLU A 269 -3.86 5.78 23.81
CA GLU A 269 -3.10 5.17 24.90
C GLU A 269 -2.59 3.77 24.56
N GLU A 270 -3.37 2.94 23.87
CA GLU A 270 -2.93 1.62 23.42
C GLU A 270 -1.77 1.73 22.42
N TYR A 271 -1.86 2.66 21.47
CA TYR A 271 -0.76 2.99 20.56
C TYR A 271 0.51 3.42 21.32
N GLN A 272 0.39 4.33 22.30
CA GLN A 272 1.53 4.76 23.12
C GLN A 272 2.09 3.64 24.01
N ARG A 273 1.25 2.79 24.59
CA ARG A 273 1.67 1.64 25.41
C ARG A 273 2.40 0.59 24.57
N MET A 274 1.98 0.37 23.33
CA MET A 274 2.67 -0.52 22.39
C MET A 274 4.01 0.08 21.95
N ALA A 275 4.08 1.40 21.71
CA ALA A 275 5.32 2.09 21.37
C ALA A 275 6.35 2.11 22.50
N ASN A 276 5.90 2.13 23.76
CA ASN A 276 6.78 2.21 24.95
C ASN A 276 7.25 0.85 25.49
N LYS A 277 6.83 -0.28 24.88
CA LYS A 277 7.20 -1.63 25.32
C LYS A 277 8.48 -2.18 24.69
N ILE A 278 9.37 -1.31 24.24
CA ILE A 278 10.60 -1.69 23.53
C ILE A 278 11.76 -1.82 24.53
N PRO A 279 12.22 -3.03 24.91
CA PRO A 279 13.60 -3.20 25.32
C PRO A 279 14.43 -3.32 24.04
N ILE A 280 15.10 -2.24 23.64
CA ILE A 280 16.29 -2.39 22.78
C ILE A 280 17.38 -2.83 23.75
N SER A 281 17.79 -4.10 23.68
CA SER A 281 18.93 -4.53 24.48
C SER A 281 20.19 -3.85 23.93
N ASP A 282 20.97 -3.19 24.81
CA ASP A 282 22.24 -2.54 24.47
C ASP A 282 23.27 -3.51 23.84
N GLU A 283 23.02 -4.82 23.90
CA GLU A 283 23.86 -5.86 23.33
C GLU A 283 23.72 -6.00 21.79
N GLU A 284 22.55 -5.72 21.22
CA GLU A 284 22.32 -5.86 19.77
C GLU A 284 22.87 -4.67 18.97
N MET A 285 23.02 -3.51 19.60
CA MET A 285 23.60 -2.31 18.97
C MET A 285 25.13 -2.42 18.78
N LYS A 286 25.81 -3.32 19.52
CA LYS A 286 27.25 -3.56 19.37
C LYS A 286 27.61 -4.43 18.16
N LEU A 287 26.67 -5.22 17.64
CA LEU A 287 26.90 -6.05 16.44
C LEU A 287 26.73 -5.28 15.12
N ALA A 288 26.06 -4.12 15.15
CA ALA A 288 25.87 -3.26 13.98
C ALA A 288 26.97 -2.17 13.83
N GLY A 289 27.88 -2.03 14.80
CA GLY A 289 28.85 -0.92 14.88
C GLY A 289 30.33 -1.34 14.86
N GLY A 290 30.68 -2.47 14.26
CA GLY A 290 32.05 -3.00 14.27
C GLY A 290 32.78 -2.93 12.94
N HIS A 291 33.31 -1.75 12.57
CA HIS A 291 34.63 -1.55 11.97
C HIS A 291 34.90 -0.07 11.68
N GLN A 292 35.62 0.57 12.61
CA GLN A 292 36.70 1.51 12.29
C GLN A 292 37.97 0.94 12.92
#